data_AF-A0AAD3S7Y9-F1
#
_entry.id   AF-A0AAD3S7Y9-F1
#
_cell.length_a   1.000
_cell.length_b   1.000
_cell.length_c   1.000
_cell.angle_alpha   90.00
_cell.angle_beta   90.00
_cell.angle_gamma   90.00
#
_symmetry.space_group_name_H-M   'P 1'
#
loop_
_entity.id
_entity.type
_entity.pdbx_description
1 polymer ?
#
loop_
_entity_poly.entity_id
_entity_poly.type
_entity_poly.pdbx_seq_one_letter_code
_entity_poly.pdbx_strand_id
1 'polypeptide(L)'
;MSNKESKTLSKFPLPRLKLLDSSLRISAIPLSVASLWLTVTNREDNSDYGSLVFSNFIGLKYMVFIAAIASGYALLAILSSWVRCFVLKAWVYFVSDQVMAYLMVTSGAAVMETLYLAYKGDVEITWSEACNSYGRFCSKLKMALILHFLALCCFLALAVISAYRAFSLFEPPVPINQAEEERT
;
A
#
# COMPACT_ATOMS: atom_id res chain seq x y z
N MET A 1 -15.93 -4.48 22.59
CA MET A 1 -14.92 -3.61 21.94
C MET A 1 -15.35 -3.15 20.54
N SER A 2 -15.94 -4.03 19.72
CA SER A 2 -16.46 -3.74 18.36
C SER A 2 -17.47 -2.56 18.25
N ASN A 3 -18.36 -2.37 19.24
CA ASN A 3 -19.38 -1.31 19.21
C ASN A 3 -18.78 0.13 19.32
N LYS A 4 -17.57 0.27 19.88
CA LYS A 4 -16.94 1.59 20.06
C LYS A 4 -16.26 2.08 18.78
N GLU A 5 -15.62 1.17 18.04
CA GLU A 5 -14.97 1.46 16.74
C GLU A 5 -16.00 1.78 15.65
N SER A 6 -17.11 1.04 15.63
CA SER A 6 -18.26 1.32 14.75
C SER A 6 -18.83 2.72 14.99
N LYS A 7 -19.03 3.12 16.27
CA LYS A 7 -19.53 4.47 16.62
C LYS A 7 -18.53 5.60 16.34
N THR A 8 -17.22 5.34 16.41
CA THR A 8 -16.22 6.36 16.04
C THR A 8 -16.15 6.59 14.54
N LEU A 9 -16.32 5.53 13.73
CA LEU A 9 -16.24 5.63 12.29
C LEU A 9 -17.53 6.24 11.68
N SER A 10 -18.70 5.97 12.27
CA SER A 10 -19.99 6.55 11.84
C SER A 10 -20.11 8.06 12.08
N LYS A 11 -19.26 8.65 12.94
CA LYS A 11 -19.26 10.09 13.24
C LYS A 11 -18.50 10.96 12.25
N PHE A 12 -17.76 10.38 11.29
CA PHE A 12 -17.02 11.19 10.33
C PHE A 12 -17.94 11.71 9.21
N PRO A 13 -18.11 13.04 9.06
CA PRO A 13 -18.98 13.59 8.03
C PRO A 13 -18.45 13.24 6.63
N LEU A 14 -19.33 12.80 5.73
CA LEU A 14 -19.03 12.33 4.37
C LEU A 14 -18.02 13.20 3.57
N PRO A 15 -18.02 14.55 3.67
CA PRO A 15 -17.03 15.40 3.03
C PRO A 15 -15.58 15.18 3.52
N ARG A 16 -15.39 14.87 4.81
CA ARG A 16 -14.06 14.62 5.40
C ARG A 16 -13.46 13.31 4.91
N LEU A 17 -14.26 12.25 4.75
CA LEU A 17 -13.77 10.99 4.18
C LEU A 17 -13.35 11.14 2.72
N LYS A 18 -14.06 11.96 1.93
CA LYS A 18 -13.68 12.25 0.55
C LYS A 18 -12.35 12.99 0.47
N LEU A 19 -12.18 14.02 1.30
CA LEU A 19 -10.91 14.76 1.39
C LEU A 19 -9.76 13.84 1.81
N LEU A 20 -9.96 12.97 2.80
CA LEU A 20 -8.96 12.02 3.26
C LEU A 20 -8.59 11.01 2.16
N ASP A 21 -9.57 10.42 1.47
CA ASP A 21 -9.32 9.52 0.33
C ASP A 21 -8.50 10.20 -0.77
N SER A 22 -8.88 11.42 -1.17
CA SER A 22 -8.13 12.18 -2.17
C SER A 22 -6.70 12.51 -1.70
N SER A 23 -6.55 12.93 -0.44
CA SER A 23 -5.23 13.24 0.13
C SER A 23 -4.32 12.00 0.18
N LEU A 24 -4.85 10.84 0.56
CA LEU A 24 -4.11 9.58 0.61
C LEU A 24 -3.68 9.12 -0.80
N ARG A 25 -4.53 9.27 -1.82
CA ARG A 25 -4.16 8.94 -3.20
C ARG A 25 -3.07 9.89 -3.71
N ILE A 26 -3.19 11.18 -3.42
CA ILE A 26 -2.17 12.19 -3.79
C ILE A 26 -0.83 11.91 -3.09
N SER A 27 -0.83 11.52 -1.82
CA SER A 27 0.41 11.21 -1.09
C SER A 27 1.04 9.89 -1.52
N ALA A 28 0.24 8.87 -1.88
CA ALA A 28 0.74 7.56 -2.30
C ALA A 28 1.56 7.63 -3.61
N ILE A 29 1.24 8.56 -4.51
CA ILE A 29 1.93 8.72 -5.80
C ILE A 29 3.42 9.07 -5.62
N PRO A 30 3.81 10.20 -4.99
CA PRO A 30 5.21 10.56 -4.85
C PRO A 30 5.98 9.55 -3.98
N LEU A 31 5.34 8.93 -2.98
CA LEU A 31 5.96 7.88 -2.18
C LEU A 31 6.32 6.65 -3.02
N SER A 32 5.39 6.18 -3.84
CA SER A 32 5.60 5.03 -4.73
C SER A 32 6.64 5.36 -5.81
N VAL A 33 6.57 6.55 -6.41
CA VAL A 33 7.54 7.02 -7.41
C VAL A 33 8.93 7.16 -6.81
N ALA A 34 9.07 7.70 -5.59
CA ALA A 34 10.35 7.85 -4.92
C ALA A 34 10.95 6.48 -4.54
N SER A 35 10.14 5.55 -4.02
CA SER A 35 10.57 4.16 -3.77
C SER A 35 11.08 3.48 -5.05
N LEU A 36 10.30 3.58 -6.14
CA LEU A 36 10.67 3.08 -7.46
C LEU A 36 11.99 3.69 -7.94
N TRP A 37 12.09 5.02 -7.91
CA TRP A 37 13.25 5.76 -8.39
C TRP A 37 14.52 5.39 -7.63
N LEU A 38 14.47 5.37 -6.30
CA LEU A 38 15.60 4.97 -5.47
C LEU A 38 16.05 3.55 -5.76
N THR A 39 15.11 2.62 -5.97
CA THR A 39 15.42 1.22 -6.25
C THR A 39 16.03 1.05 -7.64
N VAL A 40 15.45 1.64 -8.69
CA VAL A 40 15.93 1.52 -10.08
C VAL A 40 17.31 2.16 -10.26
N THR A 41 17.56 3.27 -9.58
CA THR A 41 18.87 3.96 -9.64
C THR A 41 19.90 3.35 -8.70
N ASN A 42 19.56 2.28 -7.97
CA ASN A 42 20.47 1.63 -7.03
C ASN A 42 21.46 0.71 -7.75
N ARG A 43 22.72 1.10 -7.72
CA ARG A 43 23.88 0.32 -8.16
C ARG A 43 25.10 0.71 -7.33
N GLU A 44 25.97 -0.24 -7.10
CA GLU A 44 27.24 -0.05 -6.41
C GLU A 44 28.27 -1.03 -6.96
N ASP A 45 29.46 -0.53 -7.28
CA ASP A 45 30.57 -1.31 -7.81
C ASP A 45 31.60 -1.53 -6.71
N ASN A 46 32.12 -2.76 -6.59
CA ASN A 46 33.17 -3.13 -5.65
C ASN A 46 34.30 -3.82 -6.41
N SER A 47 35.56 -3.46 -6.14
CA SER A 47 36.73 -4.02 -6.84
C SER A 47 36.95 -5.51 -6.57
N ASP A 48 36.56 -5.97 -5.38
CA ASP A 48 36.88 -7.31 -4.89
C ASP A 48 35.75 -8.30 -5.21
N TYR A 49 34.50 -7.81 -5.18
CA TYR A 49 33.28 -8.64 -5.31
C TYR A 49 32.48 -8.36 -6.60
N GLY A 50 32.84 -7.31 -7.35
CA GLY A 50 32.15 -6.93 -8.58
C GLY A 50 30.98 -5.98 -8.37
N SER A 51 30.12 -5.86 -9.39
CA SER A 51 29.02 -4.89 -9.43
C SER A 51 27.70 -5.47 -8.91
N LEU A 52 27.01 -4.67 -8.10
CA LEU A 52 25.71 -5.00 -7.54
C LEU A 52 24.66 -4.02 -8.07
N VAL A 53 23.66 -4.55 -8.76
CA VAL A 53 22.58 -3.76 -9.39
C VAL A 53 21.23 -4.29 -8.94
N PHE A 54 20.21 -3.43 -8.84
CA PHE A 54 18.86 -3.83 -8.40
C PHE A 54 18.28 -5.01 -9.19
N SER A 55 18.61 -5.13 -10.49
CA SER A 55 18.11 -6.18 -11.38
C SER A 55 18.60 -7.58 -11.02
N ASN A 56 19.63 -7.70 -10.18
CA ASN A 56 20.15 -8.99 -9.69
C ASN A 56 19.18 -9.66 -8.71
N PHE A 57 18.30 -8.90 -8.06
CA PHE A 57 17.37 -9.42 -7.07
C PHE A 57 15.93 -9.41 -7.60
N ILE A 58 15.32 -10.60 -7.66
CA ILE A 58 13.94 -10.73 -8.12
C ILE A 58 12.95 -9.98 -7.23
N GLY A 59 13.20 -9.93 -5.92
CA GLY A 59 12.39 -9.17 -4.96
C GLY A 59 12.38 -7.68 -5.26
N LEU A 60 13.53 -7.09 -5.63
CA LEU A 60 13.62 -5.67 -5.99
C LEU A 60 12.88 -5.36 -7.29
N LYS A 61 13.02 -6.22 -8.30
CA LYS A 61 12.26 -6.10 -9.56
C LYS A 61 10.76 -6.15 -9.30
N TYR A 62 10.32 -7.07 -8.44
CA TYR A 62 8.93 -7.19 -8.05
C TYR A 62 8.41 -5.94 -7.34
N MET A 63 9.14 -5.42 -6.34
CA MET A 63 8.78 -4.18 -5.64
C MET A 63 8.71 -2.97 -6.58
N VAL A 64 9.66 -2.84 -7.52
CA VAL A 64 9.64 -1.78 -8.55
C VAL A 64 8.39 -1.87 -9.42
N PHE A 65 8.05 -3.07 -9.88
CA PHE A 65 6.86 -3.30 -10.71
C PHE A 65 5.57 -2.94 -9.94
N ILE A 66 5.47 -3.36 -8.68
CA ILE A 66 4.33 -3.01 -7.83
C ILE A 66 4.26 -1.51 -7.56
N ALA A 67 5.37 -0.83 -7.29
CA ALA A 67 5.40 0.62 -7.10
C ALA A 67 4.96 1.39 -8.35
N ALA A 68 5.29 0.89 -9.55
CA ALA A 68 4.81 1.45 -10.81
C ALA A 68 3.29 1.28 -10.96
N ILE A 69 2.76 0.08 -10.72
CA ILE A 69 1.31 -0.17 -10.75
C ILE A 69 0.58 0.68 -9.71
N ALA A 70 1.11 0.77 -8.50
CA ALA A 70 0.51 1.55 -7.41
C ALA A 70 0.39 3.04 -7.77
N SER A 71 1.46 3.64 -8.32
CA SER A 71 1.41 5.04 -8.74
C SER A 71 0.45 5.26 -9.92
N GLY A 72 0.45 4.37 -10.92
CA GLY A 72 -0.49 4.42 -12.04
C GLY A 72 -1.95 4.26 -11.59
N TYR A 73 -2.22 3.31 -10.70
CA TYR A 73 -3.55 3.11 -10.13
C TYR A 73 -4.02 4.32 -9.32
N ALA A 74 -3.17 4.89 -8.45
CA ALA A 74 -3.53 6.06 -7.67
C ALA A 74 -3.89 7.26 -8.57
N LEU A 75 -3.15 7.47 -9.66
CA LEU A 75 -3.45 8.49 -10.67
C LEU A 75 -4.79 8.22 -11.37
N LEU A 76 -5.00 6.99 -11.86
CA LEU A 76 -6.26 6.60 -12.51
C LEU A 76 -7.47 6.72 -11.56
N ALA A 77 -7.29 6.39 -10.29
CA ALA A 77 -8.33 6.50 -9.28
C ALA A 77 -8.76 7.97 -9.06
N ILE A 78 -7.82 8.93 -9.09
CA ILE A 78 -8.13 10.35 -9.01
C ILE A 78 -8.91 10.81 -10.26
N LEU A 79 -8.49 10.38 -11.45
CA LEU A 79 -9.12 10.76 -12.72
C LEU A 79 -10.51 10.14 -12.92
N SER A 80 -10.75 8.93 -12.40
CA SER A 80 -12.01 8.17 -12.55
C SER A 80 -13.21 8.74 -11.75
N SER A 81 -13.09 9.96 -11.23
CA SER A 81 -14.17 10.73 -10.62
C SER A 81 -15.42 10.88 -11.52
N TRP A 82 -15.30 10.64 -12.83
CA TRP A 82 -16.34 10.86 -13.85
C TRP A 82 -17.33 9.70 -14.08
N VAL A 83 -17.14 8.53 -13.44
CA VAL A 83 -18.00 7.34 -13.68
C VAL A 83 -19.36 7.45 -12.98
N ARG A 84 -20.45 7.19 -13.73
CA ARG A 84 -21.84 7.57 -13.40
C ARG A 84 -22.59 6.64 -12.42
N CYS A 85 -22.15 5.39 -12.20
CA CYS A 85 -22.86 4.41 -11.36
C CYS A 85 -22.23 4.28 -9.95
N PHE A 86 -22.98 4.64 -8.89
CA PHE A 86 -22.45 4.77 -7.52
C PHE A 86 -22.11 3.42 -6.83
N VAL A 87 -22.96 2.40 -6.97
CA VAL A 87 -22.77 1.09 -6.29
C VAL A 87 -21.59 0.31 -6.88
N LEU A 88 -21.53 0.18 -8.21
CA LEU A 88 -20.40 -0.45 -8.90
C LEU A 88 -19.08 0.30 -8.61
N LYS A 89 -19.13 1.64 -8.54
CA LYS A 89 -17.98 2.47 -8.22
C LYS A 89 -17.42 2.17 -6.83
N ALA A 90 -18.26 2.01 -5.80
CA ALA A 90 -17.81 1.71 -4.45
C ALA A 90 -17.11 0.34 -4.36
N TRP A 91 -17.69 -0.69 -4.99
CA TRP A 91 -17.10 -2.03 -5.04
C TRP A 91 -15.79 -2.09 -5.83
N VAL A 92 -15.71 -1.42 -6.97
CA VAL A 92 -14.48 -1.39 -7.79
C VAL A 92 -13.32 -0.75 -7.03
N TYR A 93 -13.54 0.38 -6.34
CA TYR A 93 -12.49 0.98 -5.53
C TYR A 93 -12.10 0.08 -4.34
N PHE A 94 -13.08 -0.53 -3.68
CA PHE A 94 -12.79 -1.43 -2.56
C PHE A 94 -11.89 -2.59 -2.98
N VAL A 95 -12.29 -3.34 -4.02
CA VAL A 95 -11.51 -4.47 -4.52
C VAL A 95 -10.13 -4.01 -5.01
N SER A 96 -10.06 -2.90 -5.74
CA SER A 96 -8.78 -2.42 -6.29
C SER A 96 -7.83 -1.91 -5.21
N ASP A 97 -8.32 -1.13 -4.23
CA ASP A 97 -7.51 -0.63 -3.10
C ASP A 97 -7.00 -1.82 -2.26
N GLN A 98 -7.83 -2.83 -2.05
CA GLN A 98 -7.45 -4.04 -1.32
C GLN A 98 -6.40 -4.88 -2.06
N VAL A 99 -6.55 -5.08 -3.37
CA VAL A 99 -5.55 -5.79 -4.20
C VAL A 99 -4.22 -5.05 -4.18
N MET A 100 -4.21 -3.72 -4.28
CA MET A 100 -2.98 -2.94 -4.18
C MET A 100 -2.31 -3.08 -2.83
N ALA A 101 -3.06 -3.02 -1.72
CA ALA A 101 -2.49 -3.24 -0.40
C ALA A 101 -1.80 -4.60 -0.27
N TYR A 102 -2.41 -5.67 -0.81
CA TYR A 102 -1.80 -7.00 -0.81
C TYR A 102 -0.54 -7.11 -1.66
N LEU A 103 -0.55 -6.55 -2.88
CA LEU A 103 0.64 -6.53 -3.73
C LEU A 103 1.78 -5.73 -3.08
N MET A 104 1.46 -4.62 -2.40
CA MET A 104 2.46 -3.82 -1.70
C MET A 104 3.05 -4.54 -0.49
N VAL A 105 2.23 -5.21 0.34
CA VAL A 105 2.71 -6.04 1.45
C VAL A 105 3.65 -7.14 0.96
N THR A 106 3.20 -7.91 -0.03
CA THR A 106 3.94 -9.10 -0.49
C THR A 106 5.28 -8.72 -1.14
N SER A 107 5.30 -7.67 -1.95
CA SER A 107 6.55 -7.15 -2.53
C SER A 107 7.48 -6.54 -1.49
N GLY A 108 6.94 -5.79 -0.51
CA GLY A 108 7.71 -5.26 0.60
C GLY A 108 8.33 -6.36 1.47
N ALA A 109 7.58 -7.43 1.74
CA ALA A 109 8.07 -8.58 2.50
C ALA A 109 9.25 -9.28 1.80
N ALA A 110 9.15 -9.53 0.48
CA ALA A 110 10.23 -10.14 -0.30
C ALA A 110 11.52 -9.32 -0.25
N VAL A 111 11.41 -7.99 -0.32
CA VAL A 111 12.57 -7.08 -0.22
C VAL A 111 13.09 -6.99 1.20
N MET A 112 12.22 -7.00 2.21
CA MET A 112 12.62 -7.00 3.62
C MET A 112 13.43 -8.24 3.96
N GLU A 113 13.03 -9.42 3.48
CA GLU A 113 13.80 -10.66 3.63
C GLU A 113 15.16 -10.58 2.94
N THR A 114 15.20 -10.11 1.68
CA THR A 114 16.45 -9.89 0.94
C THR A 114 17.39 -8.96 1.71
N LEU A 115 16.85 -7.86 2.24
CA LEU A 115 17.62 -6.87 3.00
C LEU A 115 18.09 -7.45 4.33
N TYR A 116 17.27 -8.27 5.00
CA TYR A 116 17.63 -8.95 6.24
C TYR A 116 18.83 -9.88 6.03
N LEU A 117 18.78 -10.75 5.01
CA LEU A 117 19.88 -11.63 4.65
C LEU A 117 21.13 -10.84 4.25
N ALA A 118 20.97 -9.71 3.55
CA ALA A 118 22.10 -8.87 3.18
C ALA A 118 22.80 -8.23 4.40
N TYR A 119 22.08 -7.92 5.47
CA TYR A 119 22.65 -7.33 6.69
C TYR A 119 23.13 -8.35 7.72
N LYS A 120 22.50 -9.52 7.81
CA LYS A 120 22.75 -10.52 8.86
C LYS A 120 23.41 -11.80 8.37
N GLY A 121 23.33 -12.07 7.07
CA GLY A 121 23.71 -13.36 6.51
C GLY A 121 22.85 -14.49 7.07
N ASP A 122 23.25 -15.71 6.73
CA ASP A 122 22.74 -16.95 7.32
C ASP A 122 23.85 -18.00 7.27
N VAL A 123 24.30 -18.42 8.46
CA VAL A 123 25.41 -19.37 8.59
C VAL A 123 24.98 -20.78 8.15
N GLU A 124 23.71 -21.15 8.31
CA GLU A 124 23.22 -22.50 7.99
C GLU A 124 23.27 -22.78 6.49
N ILE A 125 23.01 -21.77 5.67
CA ILE A 125 23.09 -21.85 4.19
C ILE A 125 24.35 -21.19 3.62
N THR A 126 25.34 -20.85 4.47
CA THR A 126 26.61 -20.21 4.07
C THR A 126 26.42 -18.87 3.34
N TRP A 127 25.35 -18.13 3.65
CA TRP A 127 25.11 -16.81 3.07
C TRP A 127 25.85 -15.74 3.87
N SER A 128 26.80 -15.06 3.23
CA SER A 128 27.59 -13.99 3.86
C SER A 128 26.84 -12.64 3.91
N GLU A 129 27.14 -11.82 4.90
CA GLU A 129 26.68 -10.42 4.97
C GLU A 129 27.20 -9.61 3.77
N ALA A 130 26.29 -9.15 2.90
CA ALA A 130 26.63 -8.36 1.73
C ALA A 130 26.76 -6.85 2.04
N CYS A 131 25.98 -6.35 2.99
CA CYS A 131 25.91 -4.91 3.28
C CYS A 131 27.19 -4.34 3.90
N ASN A 132 28.11 -5.16 4.39
CA ASN A 132 29.43 -4.70 4.84
C ASN A 132 30.28 -4.20 3.65
N SER A 133 30.18 -4.88 2.50
CA SER A 133 30.88 -4.52 1.26
C SER A 133 30.07 -3.56 0.36
N TYR A 134 28.74 -3.55 0.49
CA TYR A 134 27.79 -2.77 -0.33
C TYR A 134 26.90 -1.85 0.53
N GLY A 135 27.53 -1.11 1.45
CA GLY A 135 26.81 -0.30 2.43
C GLY A 135 25.94 0.80 1.80
N ARG A 136 26.39 1.41 0.70
CA ARG A 136 25.62 2.49 0.04
C ARG A 136 24.36 1.93 -0.63
N PHE A 137 24.48 0.79 -1.29
CA PHE A 137 23.38 0.07 -1.91
C PHE A 137 22.34 -0.32 -0.85
N CYS A 138 22.79 -0.92 0.26
CA CYS A 138 21.89 -1.34 1.34
C CYS A 138 21.22 -0.17 2.05
N SER A 139 21.92 0.95 2.25
CA SER A 139 21.32 2.15 2.83
C SER A 139 20.24 2.75 1.92
N LYS A 140 20.52 2.88 0.61
CA LYS A 140 19.51 3.33 -0.37
C LYS A 140 18.31 2.40 -0.44
N LEU A 141 18.55 1.09 -0.42
CA LEU A 141 17.50 0.09 -0.44
C LEU A 141 16.61 0.17 0.80
N LYS A 142 17.21 0.33 1.99
CA LYS A 142 16.46 0.56 3.23
C LYS A 142 15.55 1.80 3.13
N MET A 143 16.04 2.90 2.57
CA MET A 143 15.23 4.11 2.36
C MET A 143 14.09 3.88 1.38
N ALA A 144 14.34 3.18 0.26
CA ALA A 144 13.29 2.81 -0.68
C ALA A 144 12.19 1.95 -0.01
N LEU A 145 12.60 0.98 0.81
CA LEU A 145 11.69 0.11 1.54
C LEU A 145 10.82 0.89 2.55
N ILE A 146 11.40 1.86 3.27
CA ILE A 146 10.64 2.74 4.18
C ILE A 146 9.57 3.53 3.42
N LEU A 147 9.92 4.10 2.25
CA LEU A 147 8.95 4.82 1.41
C LEU A 147 7.85 3.90 0.89
N HIS A 148 8.20 2.66 0.52
CA HIS A 148 7.24 1.63 0.11
C HIS A 148 6.26 1.29 1.24
N PHE A 149 6.75 1.12 2.47
CA PHE A 149 5.90 0.90 3.65
C PHE A 149 4.99 2.09 3.95
N LEU A 150 5.48 3.32 3.79
CA LEU A 150 4.65 4.51 3.98
C LEU A 150 3.52 4.58 2.93
N ALA A 151 3.82 4.27 1.66
CA ALA A 151 2.80 4.16 0.63
C ALA A 151 1.82 3.00 0.90
N LEU A 152 2.30 1.85 1.38
CA LEU A 152 1.45 0.74 1.82
C LEU A 152 0.46 1.19 2.91
N CYS A 153 0.91 1.95 3.92
CA CYS A 153 0.01 2.50 4.93
C CYS A 153 -1.10 3.38 4.32
N CYS A 154 -0.79 4.16 3.28
CA CYS A 154 -1.81 4.89 2.54
C CYS A 154 -2.82 3.95 1.87
N PHE A 155 -2.38 2.89 1.21
CA PHE A 155 -3.26 1.92 0.56
C PHE A 155 -4.11 1.11 1.55
N LEU A 156 -3.57 0.76 2.73
CA LEU A 156 -4.34 0.13 3.80
C LEU A 156 -5.44 1.05 4.31
N ALA A 157 -5.13 2.33 4.54
CA ALA A 157 -6.14 3.31 4.93
C ALA A 157 -7.20 3.50 3.84
N LEU A 158 -6.80 3.53 2.57
CA LEU A 158 -7.72 3.58 1.43
C LEU A 158 -8.64 2.35 1.39
N ALA A 159 -8.10 1.13 1.58
CA ALA A 159 -8.87 -0.10 1.62
C ALA A 159 -9.93 -0.08 2.74
N VAL A 160 -9.59 0.44 3.93
CA VAL A 160 -10.55 0.60 5.04
C VAL A 160 -11.64 1.62 4.70
N ILE A 161 -11.26 2.78 4.14
CA ILE A 161 -12.22 3.83 3.76
C ILE A 161 -13.16 3.34 2.65
N SER A 162 -12.64 2.63 1.65
CA SER A 162 -13.43 2.11 0.53
C SER A 162 -14.32 0.95 0.98
N ALA A 163 -13.84 0.06 1.87
CA ALA A 163 -14.66 -0.96 2.52
C ALA A 163 -15.85 -0.33 3.26
N TYR A 164 -15.58 0.67 4.10
CA TYR A 164 -16.63 1.36 4.84
C TYR A 164 -17.73 1.91 3.92
N ARG A 165 -17.35 2.58 2.82
CA ARG A 165 -18.31 3.10 1.83
C ARG A 165 -19.08 2.01 1.09
N ALA A 166 -18.43 0.89 0.77
CA ALA A 166 -19.04 -0.23 0.08
C ALA A 166 -20.07 -0.94 0.97
N PHE A 167 -19.75 -1.14 2.25
CA PHE A 167 -20.64 -1.81 3.21
C PHE A 167 -21.72 -0.90 3.79
N SER A 168 -21.48 0.42 3.92
CA SER A 168 -22.50 1.36 4.38
C SER A 168 -23.68 1.52 3.42
N LEU A 169 -23.56 1.06 2.17
CA LEU A 169 -24.67 1.00 1.22
C LEU A 169 -25.75 -0.03 1.59
N PHE A 170 -25.41 -0.99 2.46
CA PHE A 170 -26.29 -2.07 2.89
C PHE A 170 -26.67 -1.88 4.36
N GLU A 171 -27.27 -0.73 4.69
CA GLU A 171 -27.83 -0.47 6.02
C GLU A 171 -28.90 -1.54 6.34
N PRO A 172 -28.89 -2.16 7.54
CA PRO A 172 -29.83 -3.23 7.85
C PRO A 172 -31.27 -2.72 7.83
N PRO A 173 -32.24 -3.52 7.36
CA PRO A 173 -33.64 -3.13 7.38
C PRO A 173 -34.08 -2.79 8.80
N VAL A 174 -34.82 -1.69 8.95
CA VAL A 174 -35.38 -1.24 10.23
C VAL A 174 -36.23 -2.38 10.83
N PRO A 175 -36.05 -2.75 12.11
CA PRO A 175 -36.90 -3.74 12.76
C PRO A 175 -38.37 -3.29 12.70
N ILE A 176 -39.25 -4.16 12.21
CA ILE A 176 -40.70 -3.93 12.00
C ILE A 176 -41.38 -3.29 13.22
N ASN A 177 -40.89 -3.61 14.42
CA ASN A 177 -41.39 -3.13 15.70
C ASN A 177 -41.37 -1.59 15.83
N GLN A 178 -40.51 -0.88 15.08
CA GLN A 178 -40.48 0.59 15.06
C GLN A 178 -41.46 1.21 14.05
N ALA A 179 -41.93 0.44 13.06
CA ALA A 179 -42.92 0.89 12.08
C ALA A 179 -44.36 0.79 12.61
N GLU A 180 -44.60 -0.04 13.63
CA GLU A 180 -45.88 -0.07 14.35
C GLU A 180 -46.02 1.10 15.34
N GLU A 181 -44.95 1.49 16.02
CA GLU A 181 -44.98 2.58 17.02
C GLU A 181 -45.14 3.99 16.38
N GLU A 182 -44.75 4.19 15.13
CA GLU A 182 -44.99 5.44 14.39
C GLU A 182 -46.43 5.54 13.83
N ARG A 183 -47.21 4.44 13.93
CA ARG A 183 -48.59 4.37 13.41
C ARG A 183 -49.68 4.40 14.49
N THR A 184 -49.30 4.42 15.76
CA THR A 184 -50.18 4.58 16.94
C THR A 184 -49.92 5.90 17.64
#